data_AF-A0A1Y3SKR3-F1
#
_entry.id   AF-A0A1Y3SKR3-F1
#
_cell.length_a   1.000
_cell.length_b   1.000
_cell.length_c   1.000
_cell.angle_alpha   90.00
_cell.angle_beta   90.00
_cell.angle_gamma   90.00
#
_symmetry.space_group_name_H-M   'P 1'
#
loop_
_entity.id
_entity.type
_entity.pdbx_description
1 polymer ?
#
loop_
_entity_poly.entity_id
_entity_poly.type
_entity_poly.pdbx_seq_one_letter_code
_entity_poly.pdbx_strand_id
1 'polypeptide(L)'
;MATTVEELLNMLFDMIDEAKNAPLSSEKCVIERDKALDLVEDIKAQLPVELAEARKVLNNRNELVASAKREAEELHKRAETEARRLVSETEVMAVARQKATEMMAQADQKAKEVRNAANQYCDDVMRRAEEALGDAHTEMRRVQAKFREAMGTPSTTTSANRMYDAEADE
;
A
#
# COMPACT_ATOMS: atom_id res chain seq x y z
N MET A 1 -40.81 43.38 -31.73
CA MET A 1 -40.02 42.14 -31.88
C MET A 1 -38.69 42.59 -32.45
N ALA A 2 -37.56 42.23 -31.83
CA ALA A 2 -36.27 42.62 -32.37
C ALA A 2 -36.09 41.87 -33.71
N THR A 3 -35.96 42.60 -34.81
CA THR A 3 -35.70 42.01 -36.11
C THR A 3 -34.32 41.37 -36.07
N THR A 4 -34.20 40.09 -36.39
CA THR A 4 -32.90 39.41 -36.36
C THR A 4 -32.07 39.77 -37.57
N VAL A 5 -30.74 39.61 -37.49
CA VAL A 5 -29.87 39.82 -38.65
C VAL A 5 -30.26 38.91 -39.83
N GLU A 6 -30.76 37.71 -39.55
CA GLU A 6 -31.28 36.78 -40.55
C GLU A 6 -32.52 37.35 -41.27
N GLU A 7 -33.45 37.96 -40.54
CA GLU A 7 -34.62 38.63 -41.12
C GLU A 7 -34.22 39.83 -41.99
N LEU A 8 -33.26 40.65 -41.56
CA LEU A 8 -32.75 41.77 -42.36
C LEU A 8 -32.07 41.30 -43.66
N LEU A 9 -31.30 40.21 -43.58
CA LEU A 9 -30.68 39.58 -44.75
C LEU A 9 -31.73 39.02 -45.71
N ASN A 10 -32.78 38.38 -45.20
CA ASN A 10 -33.88 37.87 -46.01
C ASN A 10 -34.65 39.03 -46.68
N MET A 11 -34.94 40.11 -45.95
CA MET A 11 -35.57 41.31 -46.53
C MET A 11 -34.73 41.93 -47.66
N LEU A 12 -33.41 41.98 -47.47
CA LEU A 12 -32.50 42.48 -48.51
C LEU A 12 -32.43 41.53 -49.71
N PHE A 13 -32.44 40.22 -49.46
CA PHE A 13 -32.50 39.20 -50.50
C PHE A 13 -33.78 39.32 -51.32
N ASP A 14 -34.95 39.33 -50.68
CA ASP A 14 -36.26 39.45 -51.34
C ASP A 14 -36.37 40.75 -52.13
N MET A 15 -35.84 41.86 -51.60
CA MET A 15 -35.79 43.14 -52.31
C MET A 15 -35.03 43.06 -53.63
N ILE A 16 -33.98 42.23 -53.71
CA ILE A 16 -33.17 42.05 -54.92
C ILE A 16 -33.79 41.01 -55.84
N ASP A 17 -34.31 39.90 -55.29
CA ASP A 17 -34.89 38.79 -56.04
C ASP A 17 -36.20 39.19 -56.75
N GLU A 18 -37.03 40.00 -56.09
CA GLU A 18 -38.29 40.51 -56.65
C GLU A 18 -38.12 41.80 -57.47
N ALA A 19 -36.90 42.33 -57.60
CA ALA A 19 -36.63 43.59 -58.26
C ALA A 19 -36.92 43.51 -59.77
N LYS A 20 -37.56 44.56 -60.31
CA LYS A 20 -37.83 44.64 -61.76
C LYS A 20 -36.54 44.90 -62.54
N ASN A 21 -36.41 44.27 -63.71
CA ASN A 21 -35.29 44.51 -64.63
C ASN A 21 -35.23 45.98 -65.09
N ALA A 22 -34.02 46.49 -65.26
CA ALA A 22 -33.76 47.83 -65.75
C ALA A 22 -34.07 47.93 -67.27
N PRO A 23 -34.46 49.13 -67.77
CA PRO A 23 -34.69 49.32 -69.19
C PRO A 23 -33.44 48.95 -70.01
N LEU A 24 -33.63 48.17 -71.08
CA LEU A 24 -32.57 47.72 -72.00
C LEU A 24 -31.52 46.78 -71.39
N SER A 25 -31.74 46.19 -70.21
CA SER A 25 -30.82 45.21 -69.60
C SER A 25 -31.56 44.12 -68.82
N SER A 26 -31.31 42.86 -69.17
CA SER A 26 -31.83 41.69 -68.43
C SER A 26 -30.97 41.30 -67.23
N GLU A 27 -29.77 41.86 -67.10
CA GLU A 27 -28.81 41.53 -66.04
C GLU A 27 -28.80 42.57 -64.90
N LYS A 28 -29.54 43.67 -65.04
CA LYS A 28 -29.61 44.75 -64.04
C LYS A 28 -31.04 44.89 -63.56
N CYS A 29 -31.23 45.13 -62.27
CA CYS A 29 -32.51 45.43 -61.67
C CYS A 29 -32.57 46.85 -61.09
N VAL A 30 -33.78 47.35 -60.86
CA VAL A 30 -34.06 48.65 -60.24
C VAL A 30 -34.55 48.43 -58.82
N ILE A 31 -33.82 48.94 -57.84
CA ILE A 31 -34.16 48.89 -56.41
C ILE A 31 -34.12 50.29 -55.79
N GLU A 32 -34.83 50.46 -54.67
CA GLU A 32 -34.79 51.68 -53.88
C GLU A 32 -33.50 51.71 -53.07
N ARG A 33 -32.52 52.46 -53.58
CA ARG A 33 -31.16 52.53 -53.03
C ARG A 33 -31.14 52.82 -51.53
N ASP A 34 -31.94 53.78 -51.07
CA ASP A 34 -31.90 54.23 -49.69
C ASP A 34 -32.39 53.12 -48.74
N LYS A 35 -33.49 52.41 -49.09
CA LYS A 35 -33.96 51.24 -48.32
C LYS A 35 -32.94 50.10 -48.28
N ALA A 36 -32.27 49.82 -49.39
CA ALA A 36 -31.24 48.78 -49.44
C ALA A 36 -30.03 49.14 -48.56
N LEU A 37 -29.63 50.41 -48.57
CA LEU A 37 -28.55 50.91 -47.71
C LEU A 37 -28.94 50.85 -46.22
N ASP A 38 -30.18 51.23 -45.87
CA ASP A 38 -30.69 51.15 -44.49
C ASP A 38 -30.61 49.71 -43.96
N LEU A 39 -31.06 48.72 -44.75
CA LEU A 39 -30.96 47.30 -44.38
C LEU A 39 -29.51 46.86 -44.15
N VAL A 40 -28.58 47.30 -45.02
CA VAL A 40 -27.15 46.97 -44.87
C VAL A 40 -26.54 47.63 -43.63
N GLU A 41 -26.93 48.87 -43.31
CA GLU A 41 -26.48 49.56 -42.11
C GLU A 41 -26.97 48.86 -40.84
N ASP A 42 -28.24 48.47 -40.80
CA ASP A 42 -28.82 47.71 -39.69
C ASP A 42 -28.13 46.36 -39.49
N ILE A 43 -27.89 45.61 -40.58
CA ILE A 43 -27.12 44.35 -40.54
C ILE A 43 -25.72 44.58 -39.98
N LYS A 44 -25.01 45.63 -40.45
CA LYS A 44 -23.65 45.95 -39.99
C LYS A 44 -23.63 46.34 -38.52
N ALA A 45 -24.69 46.97 -38.01
CA ALA A 45 -24.81 47.34 -36.61
C ALA A 45 -25.12 46.14 -35.71
N GLN A 46 -26.00 45.24 -36.14
CA GLN A 46 -26.52 44.15 -35.31
C GLN A 46 -25.67 42.87 -35.36
N LEU A 47 -25.08 42.53 -36.52
CA LEU A 47 -24.30 41.28 -36.69
C LEU A 47 -23.14 41.12 -35.69
N PRO A 48 -22.31 42.16 -35.40
CA PRO A 48 -21.26 42.04 -34.40
C PRO A 48 -21.79 41.73 -32.99
N VAL A 49 -22.97 42.26 -32.66
CA VAL A 49 -23.62 42.07 -31.35
C VAL A 49 -24.10 40.63 -31.20
N GLU A 50 -24.86 40.12 -32.17
CA GLU A 50 -25.34 38.72 -32.15
C GLU A 50 -24.18 37.71 -32.12
N LEU A 51 -23.12 37.96 -32.89
CA LEU A 51 -21.92 37.10 -32.88
C LEU A 51 -21.19 37.15 -31.54
N ALA A 52 -21.12 38.32 -30.88
CA ALA A 52 -20.52 38.45 -29.56
C ALA A 52 -21.33 37.67 -28.51
N GLU A 53 -22.66 37.75 -28.56
CA GLU A 53 -23.55 36.99 -27.68
C GLU A 53 -23.41 35.48 -27.89
N ALA A 54 -23.40 35.02 -29.15
CA ALA A 54 -23.18 33.61 -29.47
C ALA A 54 -21.83 33.10 -28.93
N ARG A 55 -20.75 33.87 -29.12
CA ARG A 55 -19.43 33.55 -28.56
C ARG A 55 -19.45 33.50 -27.03
N LYS A 56 -20.16 34.41 -26.38
CA LYS A 56 -20.32 34.43 -24.92
C LYS A 56 -21.03 33.17 -24.42
N VAL A 57 -22.11 32.75 -25.09
CA VAL A 57 -22.82 31.51 -24.74
C VAL A 57 -21.91 30.29 -24.86
N LEU A 58 -21.10 30.21 -25.93
CA LEU A 58 -20.14 29.11 -26.12
C LEU A 58 -19.06 29.09 -25.03
N ASN A 59 -18.52 30.26 -24.66
CA ASN A 59 -17.52 30.37 -23.59
C ASN A 59 -18.11 29.95 -22.24
N ASN A 60 -19.30 30.47 -21.90
CA ASN A 60 -20.00 30.10 -20.66
C ASN A 60 -20.28 28.60 -20.59
N ARG A 61 -20.68 27.98 -21.72
CA ARG A 61 -20.86 26.52 -21.80
C ARG A 61 -19.55 25.79 -21.51
N ASN A 62 -18.44 26.22 -22.09
CA ASN A 62 -17.15 25.59 -21.89
C ASN A 62 -16.69 25.70 -20.42
N GLU A 63 -16.87 26.86 -19.81
CA GLU A 63 -16.58 27.09 -18.39
C GLU A 63 -17.45 26.21 -17.48
N LEU A 64 -18.75 26.13 -17.75
CA LEU A 64 -19.68 25.29 -17.00
C LEU A 64 -19.29 23.82 -17.09
N VAL A 65 -18.96 23.33 -18.29
CA VAL A 65 -18.52 21.94 -18.50
C VAL A 65 -17.20 21.67 -17.76
N ALA A 66 -16.25 22.61 -17.80
CA ALA A 66 -14.99 22.48 -17.07
C ALA A 66 -15.21 22.46 -15.54
N SER A 67 -16.09 23.32 -15.03
CA SER A 67 -16.47 23.35 -13.62
C SER A 67 -17.13 22.05 -13.18
N ALA A 68 -18.11 21.56 -13.95
CA ALA A 68 -18.81 20.32 -13.65
C ALA A 68 -17.87 19.10 -13.64
N LYS A 69 -16.89 19.06 -14.55
CA LYS A 69 -15.86 17.99 -14.56
C LYS A 69 -15.01 18.02 -13.30
N ARG A 70 -14.53 19.21 -12.88
CA ARG A 70 -13.75 19.37 -11.64
C ARG A 70 -14.55 18.94 -10.42
N GLU A 71 -15.80 19.38 -10.32
CA GLU A 71 -16.69 19.01 -9.21
C GLU A 71 -16.96 17.51 -9.16
N ALA A 72 -17.16 16.86 -10.32
CA ALA A 72 -17.32 15.42 -10.41
C ALA A 72 -16.07 14.66 -9.97
N GLU A 73 -14.88 15.10 -10.36
CA GLU A 73 -13.60 14.53 -9.91
C GLU A 73 -13.42 14.67 -8.40
N GLU A 74 -13.72 15.85 -7.83
CA GLU A 74 -13.68 16.09 -6.39
C GLU A 74 -14.68 15.22 -5.63
N LEU A 75 -15.91 15.08 -6.14
CA LEU A 75 -16.93 14.21 -5.57
C LEU A 75 -16.47 12.75 -5.58
N HIS A 76 -15.90 12.29 -6.70
CA HIS A 76 -15.41 10.92 -6.81
C HIS A 76 -14.30 10.64 -5.79
N LYS A 77 -13.33 11.56 -5.66
CA LYS A 77 -12.24 11.45 -4.69
C LYS A 77 -12.75 11.44 -3.24
N ARG A 78 -13.74 12.28 -2.92
CA ARG A 78 -14.40 12.28 -1.60
C ARG A 78 -15.11 10.95 -1.34
N ALA A 79 -15.89 10.46 -2.31
CA ALA A 79 -16.61 9.19 -2.18
C ALA A 79 -15.65 8.00 -2.00
N GLU A 80 -14.53 7.97 -2.71
CA GLU A 80 -13.53 6.91 -2.56
C GLU A 80 -12.86 6.96 -1.18
N THR A 81 -12.51 8.16 -0.71
CA THR A 81 -11.92 8.34 0.62
C THR A 81 -12.88 7.89 1.72
N GLU A 82 -14.15 8.26 1.60
CA GLU A 82 -15.19 7.88 2.55
C GLU A 82 -15.48 6.37 2.50
N ALA A 83 -15.53 5.77 1.31
CA ALA A 83 -15.68 4.32 1.17
C ALA A 83 -14.52 3.56 1.84
N ARG A 84 -13.27 4.04 1.67
CA ARG A 84 -12.10 3.47 2.35
C ARG A 84 -12.20 3.60 3.87
N ARG A 85 -12.68 4.76 4.37
CA ARG A 85 -12.93 4.99 5.80
C ARG A 85 -13.97 4.01 6.34
N LEU A 86 -15.14 3.91 5.70
CA LEU A 86 -16.21 3.00 6.08
C LEU A 86 -15.75 1.54 6.10
N VAL A 87 -15.00 1.10 5.08
CA VAL A 87 -14.45 -0.27 5.05
C VAL A 87 -13.47 -0.50 6.22
N SER A 88 -12.60 0.45 6.51
CA SER A 88 -11.67 0.36 7.63
C SER A 88 -12.37 0.37 9.00
N GLU A 89 -13.51 1.04 9.09
CA GLU A 89 -14.32 1.14 10.31
C GLU A 89 -15.35 0.00 10.44
N THR A 90 -15.48 -0.86 9.43
CA THR A 90 -16.38 -2.00 9.55
C THR A 90 -15.99 -2.86 10.75
N GLU A 91 -17.01 -3.26 11.52
CA GLU A 91 -16.88 -4.19 12.64
C GLU A 91 -16.15 -5.47 12.21
N VAL A 92 -16.32 -5.89 10.95
CA VAL A 92 -15.59 -7.01 10.33
C VAL A 92 -14.07 -6.80 10.37
N MET A 93 -13.56 -5.61 10.04
CA MET A 93 -12.12 -5.32 10.14
C MET A 93 -11.62 -5.23 11.58
N ALA A 94 -12.44 -4.69 12.49
CA ALA A 94 -12.09 -4.67 13.92
C ALA A 94 -11.99 -6.10 14.49
N VAL A 95 -12.98 -6.94 14.22
CA VAL A 95 -13.01 -8.36 14.61
C VAL A 95 -11.87 -9.14 13.96
N ALA A 96 -11.58 -8.90 12.67
CA ALA A 96 -10.46 -9.54 11.98
C ALA A 96 -9.11 -9.18 12.62
N ARG A 97 -8.90 -7.90 12.97
CA ARG A 97 -7.68 -7.46 13.69
C ARG A 97 -7.57 -8.09 15.06
N GLN A 98 -8.65 -8.10 15.85
CA GLN A 98 -8.67 -8.75 17.16
C GLN A 98 -8.31 -10.24 17.06
N LYS A 99 -8.91 -10.95 16.11
CA LYS A 99 -8.63 -12.38 15.88
C LYS A 99 -7.19 -12.63 15.42
N ALA A 100 -6.63 -11.74 14.60
CA ALA A 100 -5.22 -11.81 14.19
C ALA A 100 -4.28 -11.63 15.38
N THR A 101 -4.55 -10.65 16.25
CA THR A 101 -3.78 -10.43 17.48
C THR A 101 -3.88 -11.63 18.42
N GLU A 102 -5.07 -12.19 18.59
CA GLU A 102 -5.26 -13.39 19.41
C GLU A 102 -4.50 -14.59 18.84
N MET A 103 -4.57 -14.81 17.53
CA MET A 103 -3.83 -15.89 16.85
C MET A 103 -2.32 -15.73 17.03
N MET A 104 -1.79 -14.50 16.91
CA MET A 104 -0.39 -14.21 17.16
C MET A 104 0.02 -14.49 18.61
N ALA A 105 -0.80 -14.07 19.58
CA ALA A 105 -0.54 -14.33 20.99
C ALA A 105 -0.55 -15.84 21.30
N GLN A 106 -1.51 -16.58 20.75
CA GLN A 106 -1.54 -18.05 20.87
C GLN A 106 -0.33 -18.71 20.21
N ALA A 107 0.11 -18.22 19.05
CA ALA A 107 1.29 -18.75 18.38
C ALA A 107 2.58 -18.49 19.18
N ASP A 108 2.75 -17.30 19.74
CA ASP A 108 3.90 -16.96 20.59
C ASP A 108 3.92 -17.80 21.87
N GLN A 109 2.75 -17.97 22.50
CA GLN A 109 2.60 -18.80 23.68
C GLN A 109 2.98 -20.26 23.39
N LYS A 110 2.45 -20.84 22.31
CA LYS A 110 2.82 -22.21 21.87
C LYS A 110 4.31 -22.31 21.55
N ALA A 111 4.89 -21.30 20.91
CA ALA A 111 6.32 -21.30 20.61
C ALA A 111 7.18 -21.29 21.89
N LYS A 112 6.76 -20.55 22.93
CA LYS A 112 7.40 -20.57 24.25
C LYS A 112 7.27 -21.93 24.92
N GLU A 113 6.08 -22.53 24.89
CA GLU A 113 5.83 -23.85 25.45
C GLU A 113 6.70 -24.92 24.80
N VAL A 114 6.79 -24.92 23.46
CA VAL A 114 7.65 -25.85 22.71
C VAL A 114 9.12 -25.64 23.07
N ARG A 115 9.60 -24.39 23.16
CA ARG A 115 10.99 -24.11 23.58
C ARG A 115 11.27 -24.61 24.99
N ASN A 116 10.35 -24.37 25.93
CA ASN A 116 10.52 -24.80 27.31
C ASN A 116 10.53 -26.33 27.41
N ALA A 117 9.62 -27.02 26.71
CA ALA A 117 9.60 -28.47 26.66
C ALA A 117 10.88 -29.05 26.03
N ALA A 118 11.39 -28.42 24.97
CA ALA A 118 12.65 -28.83 24.34
C ALA A 118 13.85 -28.65 25.29
N ASN A 119 13.91 -27.53 26.02
CA ASN A 119 14.98 -27.29 27.01
C ASN A 119 14.93 -28.32 28.14
N GLN A 120 13.74 -28.58 28.71
CA GLN A 120 13.58 -29.61 29.74
C GLN A 120 14.01 -31.00 29.26
N TYR A 121 13.66 -31.34 28.02
CA TYR A 121 14.10 -32.59 27.41
C TYR A 121 15.62 -32.66 27.26
N CYS A 122 16.26 -31.59 26.80
CA CYS A 122 17.72 -31.51 26.71
C CYS A 122 18.39 -31.70 28.08
N ASP A 123 17.88 -31.02 29.11
CA ASP A 123 18.41 -31.13 30.48
C ASP A 123 18.28 -32.57 31.02
N ASP A 124 17.14 -33.22 30.78
CA ASP A 124 16.92 -34.61 31.18
C ASP A 124 17.86 -35.58 30.46
N VAL A 125 18.11 -35.37 29.16
CA VAL A 125 19.06 -36.18 28.39
C VAL A 125 20.48 -35.97 28.88
N MET A 126 20.88 -34.72 29.16
CA MET A 126 22.21 -34.40 29.69
C MET A 126 22.43 -35.03 31.06
N ARG A 127 21.46 -34.92 31.97
CA ARG A 127 21.52 -35.55 33.29
C ARG A 127 21.70 -37.07 33.20
N ARG A 128 20.93 -37.75 32.33
CA ARG A 128 21.08 -39.21 32.12
C ARG A 128 22.44 -39.57 31.55
N ALA A 129 22.98 -38.74 30.66
CA ALA A 129 24.32 -38.94 30.10
C ALA A 129 25.41 -38.78 31.19
N GLU A 130 25.28 -37.77 32.06
CA GLU A 130 26.18 -37.56 33.20
C GLU A 130 26.15 -38.73 34.18
N GLU A 131 24.96 -39.21 34.54
CA GLU A 131 24.78 -40.41 35.39
C GLU A 131 25.46 -41.63 34.77
N ALA A 132 25.22 -41.91 33.49
CA ALA A 132 25.83 -43.04 32.79
C ALA A 132 27.36 -42.94 32.70
N LEU A 133 27.90 -41.74 32.49
CA LEU A 133 29.35 -41.50 32.50
C LEU A 133 29.95 -41.69 33.90
N GLY A 134 29.24 -41.24 34.95
CA GLY A 134 29.63 -41.44 36.35
C GLY A 134 29.70 -42.92 36.73
N ASP A 135 28.69 -43.69 36.33
CA ASP A 135 28.66 -45.15 36.53
C ASP A 135 29.82 -45.83 35.79
N ALA A 136 30.03 -45.49 34.51
CA ALA A 136 31.13 -46.03 33.71
C ALA A 136 32.51 -45.70 34.32
N HIS A 137 32.70 -44.49 34.84
CA HIS A 137 33.93 -44.10 35.52
C HIS A 137 34.14 -44.88 36.84
N THR A 138 33.07 -45.11 37.60
CA THR A 138 33.11 -45.89 38.85
C THR A 138 33.49 -47.35 38.56
N GLU A 139 32.91 -47.95 37.53
CA GLU A 139 33.29 -49.29 37.09
C GLU A 139 34.75 -49.36 36.62
N MET A 140 35.23 -48.35 35.88
CA MET A 140 36.64 -48.30 35.48
C MET A 140 37.59 -48.24 36.68
N ARG A 141 37.26 -47.45 37.71
CA ARG A 141 38.02 -47.39 38.98
C ARG A 141 38.03 -48.74 39.70
N ARG A 142 36.89 -49.44 39.72
CA ARG A 142 36.77 -50.78 40.31
C ARG A 142 37.61 -51.81 39.55
N VAL A 143 37.63 -51.77 38.22
CA VAL A 143 38.50 -52.63 37.38
C VAL A 143 39.97 -52.34 37.67
N GLN A 144 40.38 -51.07 37.73
CA GLN A 144 41.77 -50.68 38.07
C GLN A 144 42.17 -51.15 39.47
N ALA A 145 41.29 -51.03 40.47
CA ALA A 145 41.56 -51.47 41.83
C ALA A 145 41.77 -52.99 41.91
N LYS A 146 40.88 -53.78 41.28
CA LYS A 146 41.03 -55.24 41.18
C LYS A 146 42.29 -55.66 40.43
N PHE A 147 42.63 -54.95 39.35
CA PHE A 147 43.86 -55.20 38.61
C PHE A 147 45.10 -54.95 39.48
N ARG A 148 45.12 -53.86 40.25
CA ARG A 148 46.20 -53.54 41.20
C ARG A 148 46.33 -54.59 42.31
N GLU A 149 45.20 -55.06 42.84
CA GLU A 149 45.17 -56.14 43.84
C GLU A 149 45.71 -57.46 43.26
N ALA A 150 45.30 -57.82 42.03
CA ALA A 150 45.82 -59.00 41.34
C ALA A 150 47.33 -58.90 41.01
N MET A 151 47.84 -57.68 40.82
CA MET A 151 49.28 -57.40 40.61
C MET A 151 50.07 -57.26 41.93
N GLY A 152 49.40 -57.30 43.10
CA GLY A 152 50.02 -57.23 44.42
C GLY A 152 50.11 -58.60 45.10
N THR A 153 51.32 -59.12 45.26
CA THR A 153 51.65 -60.30 46.10
C THR A 153 52.54 -59.90 47.30
N PRO A 154 52.64 -60.72 48.37
CA PRO A 154 52.49 -60.34 49.78
C PRO A 154 53.69 -59.64 50.43
N SER A 155 53.41 -58.93 51.53
CA SER A 155 54.41 -58.52 52.52
C SER A 155 55.10 -59.74 53.14
N THR A 156 56.41 -59.90 52.91
CA THR A 156 57.27 -60.76 53.75
C THR A 156 57.84 -59.92 54.89
N THR A 157 57.44 -60.24 56.11
CA THR A 157 58.03 -59.76 57.37
C THR A 157 59.51 -60.19 57.48
N THR A 158 60.38 -59.33 57.99
CA THR A 158 61.64 -59.77 58.63
C THR A 158 61.87 -58.93 59.90
N SER A 159 61.60 -59.57 61.04
CA SER A 159 62.16 -59.22 62.35
C SER A 159 63.13 -60.33 62.75
N ALA A 160 64.39 -59.99 63.08
CA ALA A 160 65.21 -60.59 64.15
C ALA A 160 66.72 -60.25 64.05
N ASN A 161 67.14 -59.27 64.86
CA ASN A 161 68.17 -59.36 65.92
C ASN A 161 69.52 -60.12 65.70
N ARG A 162 70.64 -59.38 65.72
CA ARG A 162 72.00 -59.69 66.29
C ARG A 162 72.66 -58.32 66.53
N MET A 163 72.88 -57.77 67.73
CA MET A 163 73.66 -58.19 68.91
C MET A 163 75.15 -58.39 68.61
N TYR A 164 76.01 -57.80 69.46
CA TYR A 164 77.44 -57.40 69.37
C TYR A 164 77.63 -55.97 68.83
N ASP A 165 78.19 -54.98 69.54
CA ASP A 165 79.12 -55.00 70.66
C ASP A 165 78.91 -53.84 71.63
N ALA A 166 79.35 -54.10 72.86
CA ALA A 166 79.35 -53.23 74.02
C ALA A 166 80.56 -52.26 74.05
N GLU A 167 80.40 -51.20 74.85
CA GLU A 167 81.42 -50.48 75.62
C GLU A 167 82.48 -49.59 74.94
N ALA A 168 82.52 -48.33 75.41
CA ALA A 168 83.66 -47.50 75.83
C ALA A 168 83.41 -46.03 75.37
N ASP A 169 82.83 -45.18 76.22
CA ASP A 169 83.46 -44.35 77.27
C ASP A 169 83.87 -42.95 76.75
N GLU A 170 83.44 -41.96 77.55
CA GLU A 170 83.72 -40.50 77.59
C GLU A 170 83.29 -39.57 76.43
#